data_AF-A0A4P2Q4R5-F1
#
_entry.id   AF-A0A4P2Q4R5-F1
#
_cell.length_a   1.000
_cell.length_b   1.000
_cell.length_c   1.000
_cell.angle_alpha   90.00
_cell.angle_beta   90.00
_cell.angle_gamma   90.00
#
_symmetry.space_group_name_H-M   'P 1'
#
loop_
_entity.id
_entity.type
_entity.pdbx_description
1 polymer ?
#
loop_
_entity_poly.entity_id
_entity_poly.type
_entity_poly.pdbx_seq_one_letter_code
_entity_poly.pdbx_strand_id
1 'polypeptide(L)'
;MKPAIVLPLVVVSSCIASAAAAAEQACGYSSAGWNAPNGAAVFSAGSGPIGDVLNAVGELRTHSMLSHGAGRWVTHATMKQPTENSWPAVCSTPITPSDLIGGYPGLEQVNQGGIYRFLYGSGGGGATALTYQVGDPKRAASIGDHIWYTVPYYTDRSIVDGGAEIARPQIRGGRVPYSFYQYRTTEGTPTGEPAWNNGMVCSSFLAYAHYADGQGVIPPYTYNHAKLASAANALHAGVRGDCEQSLGFWGELGTSIVCFASICTEAADQVANCMASHRCDTSSSSLWRGVRDDPSTVAESISPDRIGGWSGHAWGTQAGATVWSADINHNVQWSSPGNVYGCWY
;
A
#
# COMPACT_ATOMS: atom_id res chain seq x y z
N MET A 1 -44.39 -48.91 -37.48
CA MET A 1 -42.94 -48.67 -37.25
C MET A 1 -42.63 -47.21 -37.54
N LYS A 2 -42.25 -46.45 -36.50
CA LYS A 2 -41.61 -45.13 -36.56
C LYS A 2 -40.46 -45.19 -35.56
N PRO A 3 -39.22 -44.81 -35.88
CA PRO A 3 -38.12 -44.91 -34.94
C PRO A 3 -38.20 -43.75 -33.94
N ALA A 4 -38.14 -44.08 -32.64
CA ALA A 4 -37.91 -43.10 -31.60
C ALA A 4 -36.43 -42.72 -31.60
N ILE A 5 -36.12 -41.45 -31.87
CA ILE A 5 -34.77 -40.90 -31.70
C ILE A 5 -34.59 -40.63 -30.22
N VAL A 6 -33.78 -41.45 -29.56
CA VAL A 6 -33.30 -41.20 -28.19
C VAL A 6 -32.05 -40.34 -28.31
N LEU A 7 -32.16 -39.06 -27.95
CA LEU A 7 -31.01 -38.18 -27.77
C LEU A 7 -30.39 -38.46 -26.39
N PRO A 8 -29.11 -38.89 -26.29
CA PRO A 8 -28.44 -38.96 -25.01
C PRO A 8 -28.20 -37.53 -24.51
N LEU A 9 -28.80 -37.21 -23.36
CA LEU A 9 -28.48 -36.01 -22.60
C LEU A 9 -27.06 -36.18 -22.05
N VAL A 10 -26.07 -35.66 -22.77
CA VAL A 10 -24.72 -35.49 -22.23
C VAL A 10 -24.81 -34.35 -21.23
N VAL A 11 -25.02 -34.69 -19.96
CA VAL A 11 -24.77 -33.77 -18.85
C VAL A 11 -23.26 -33.60 -18.80
N VAL A 12 -22.75 -32.57 -19.49
CA VAL A 12 -21.42 -32.06 -19.21
C VAL A 12 -21.52 -31.53 -17.79
N SER A 13 -21.09 -32.34 -16.83
CA SER A 13 -20.82 -31.89 -15.48
C SER A 13 -19.66 -30.91 -15.61
N SER A 14 -20.00 -29.65 -15.88
CA SER A 14 -19.09 -28.53 -15.72
C SER A 14 -18.69 -28.56 -14.26
N CYS A 15 -17.58 -29.23 -13.98
CA CYS A 15 -16.79 -28.92 -12.81
C CYS A 15 -16.47 -27.43 -12.95
N ILE A 16 -17.32 -26.60 -12.35
CA ILE A 16 -16.96 -25.26 -11.95
C ILE A 16 -15.82 -25.54 -10.97
N ALA A 17 -14.60 -25.52 -11.51
CA ALA A 17 -13.43 -25.30 -10.70
C ALA A 17 -13.74 -23.98 -10.02
N SER A 18 -14.16 -24.05 -8.76
CA SER A 18 -14.11 -22.91 -7.87
C SER A 18 -12.68 -22.40 -8.00
N ALA A 19 -12.51 -21.27 -8.70
CA ALA A 19 -11.30 -20.49 -8.58
C ALA A 19 -11.09 -20.39 -7.07
N ALA A 20 -9.99 -20.99 -6.60
CA ALA A 20 -9.65 -20.94 -5.20
C ALA A 20 -9.66 -19.45 -4.84
N ALA A 21 -10.66 -19.03 -4.08
CA ALA A 21 -10.67 -17.73 -3.46
C ALA A 21 -9.29 -17.62 -2.81
N ALA A 22 -8.51 -16.64 -3.27
CA ALA A 22 -7.22 -16.37 -2.67
C ALA A 22 -7.53 -15.90 -1.26
N ALA A 23 -7.63 -16.85 -0.32
CA ALA A 23 -7.92 -16.54 1.06
C ALA A 23 -6.82 -15.57 1.50
N GLU A 24 -7.20 -14.31 1.70
CA GLU A 24 -6.43 -13.33 2.43
C GLU A 24 -6.20 -13.93 3.82
N GLN A 25 -5.11 -14.69 3.99
CA GLN A 25 -4.76 -15.22 5.30
C GLN A 25 -4.22 -14.04 6.09
N ALA A 26 -5.15 -13.37 6.74
CA ALA A 26 -4.94 -12.26 7.64
C ALA A 26 -4.15 -12.67 8.88
N CYS A 27 -4.01 -13.95 9.19
CA CYS A 27 -3.11 -14.42 10.24
C CYS A 27 -2.11 -15.43 9.66
N GLY A 28 -0.84 -15.29 10.04
CA GLY A 28 0.23 -16.17 9.55
C GLY A 28 1.28 -16.48 10.60
N TYR A 29 1.67 -17.74 10.68
CA TYR A 29 2.91 -18.17 11.33
C TYR A 29 3.98 -18.30 10.26
N SER A 30 5.03 -17.48 10.34
CA SER A 30 6.20 -17.64 9.48
C SER A 30 7.47 -17.46 10.30
N SER A 31 8.47 -18.29 10.05
CA SER A 31 9.79 -18.15 10.62
C SER A 31 10.57 -17.05 9.89
N ALA A 32 10.30 -15.80 10.26
CA ALA A 32 10.92 -14.67 9.62
C ALA A 32 11.47 -13.72 10.68
N GLY A 33 12.74 -13.91 11.03
CA GLY A 33 13.60 -12.80 11.39
C GLY A 33 14.26 -12.26 10.12
N TRP A 34 14.65 -10.99 10.05
CA TRP A 34 15.50 -10.48 8.97
C TRP A 34 16.82 -9.91 9.48
N ASN A 35 17.77 -9.68 8.58
CA ASN A 35 19.06 -9.06 8.90
C ASN A 35 19.01 -7.51 9.00
N ALA A 36 17.88 -6.85 8.69
CA ALA A 36 17.80 -5.40 8.76
C ALA A 36 17.86 -4.92 10.24
N PRO A 37 18.85 -4.09 10.62
CA PRO A 37 19.03 -3.66 12.00
C PRO A 37 17.96 -2.63 12.43
N ASN A 38 17.99 -2.24 13.71
CA ASN A 38 17.10 -1.22 14.25
C ASN A 38 17.29 0.10 13.50
N GLY A 39 16.19 0.75 13.14
CA GLY A 39 16.20 2.01 12.41
C GLY A 39 16.42 1.91 10.91
N ALA A 40 16.69 0.72 10.37
CA ALA A 40 16.90 0.57 8.93
C ALA A 40 15.62 0.87 8.16
N ALA A 41 15.73 1.63 7.06
CA ALA A 41 14.67 1.76 6.08
C ALA A 41 14.74 0.56 5.14
N VAL A 42 13.65 -0.22 5.10
CA VAL A 42 13.51 -1.38 4.23
C VAL A 42 12.61 -1.01 3.06
N PHE A 43 13.01 -1.37 1.86
CA PHE A 43 12.33 -1.02 0.63
C PHE A 43 12.02 -2.26 -0.17
N SER A 44 10.83 -2.31 -0.77
CA SER A 44 10.49 -3.34 -1.74
C SER A 44 10.07 -2.75 -3.07
N ALA A 45 10.31 -3.52 -4.13
CA ALA A 45 9.70 -3.31 -5.44
C ALA A 45 8.73 -4.47 -5.71
N GLY A 46 7.51 -4.16 -6.11
CA GLY A 46 6.47 -5.15 -6.37
C GLY A 46 5.54 -4.70 -7.50
N SER A 47 4.78 -5.65 -8.03
CA SER A 47 3.72 -5.39 -9.00
C SER A 47 2.47 -4.79 -8.35
N GLY A 48 1.51 -4.39 -9.18
CA GLY A 48 0.20 -3.87 -8.77
C GLY A 48 0.07 -2.37 -9.02
N PRO A 49 -1.13 -1.78 -8.79
CA PRO A 49 -1.43 -0.45 -9.31
C PRO A 49 -0.58 0.68 -8.74
N ILE A 50 -0.09 0.54 -7.50
CA ILE A 50 0.89 1.49 -6.93
C ILE A 50 2.27 1.34 -7.59
N GLY A 51 2.66 0.11 -7.95
CA GLY A 51 3.85 -0.11 -8.77
C GLY A 51 3.75 0.55 -10.13
N ASP A 52 2.59 0.46 -10.78
CA ASP A 52 2.35 1.11 -12.07
C ASP A 52 2.41 2.64 -11.95
N VAL A 53 1.83 3.21 -10.89
CA VAL A 53 1.91 4.64 -10.58
C VAL A 53 3.36 5.10 -10.41
N LEU A 54 4.14 4.37 -9.61
CA LEU A 54 5.52 4.75 -9.31
C LEU A 54 6.42 4.59 -10.54
N ASN A 55 6.26 3.50 -11.29
CA ASN A 55 6.96 3.30 -12.55
C ASN A 55 6.62 4.40 -13.57
N ALA A 56 5.36 4.83 -13.66
CA ALA A 56 4.94 5.91 -14.57
C ALA A 56 5.60 7.26 -14.22
N VAL A 57 5.85 7.53 -12.94
CA VAL A 57 6.57 8.73 -12.51
C VAL A 57 8.10 8.58 -12.62
N GLY A 58 8.61 7.37 -12.80
CA GLY A 58 10.04 7.07 -12.95
C GLY A 58 10.71 6.62 -11.65
N GLU A 59 9.92 6.17 -10.68
CA GLU A 59 10.36 5.59 -9.41
C GLU A 59 10.15 4.06 -9.47
N LEU A 60 11.03 3.29 -8.85
CA LEU A 60 11.05 1.83 -8.91
C LEU A 60 10.51 1.17 -7.63
N ARG A 61 10.84 1.71 -6.46
CA ARG A 61 10.46 1.10 -5.17
C ARG A 61 9.05 1.48 -4.79
N THR A 62 8.25 0.48 -4.44
CA THR A 62 6.80 0.60 -4.29
C THR A 62 6.32 0.69 -2.85
N HIS A 63 7.13 0.19 -1.93
CA HIS A 63 6.83 0.20 -0.49
C HIS A 63 8.09 0.47 0.31
N SER A 64 7.93 1.08 1.48
CA SER A 64 9.00 1.30 2.44
C SER A 64 8.55 0.99 3.86
N MET A 65 9.48 0.64 4.75
CA MET A 65 9.17 0.19 6.10
C MET A 65 10.30 0.60 7.04
N LEU A 66 9.99 0.79 8.32
CA LEU A 66 10.99 1.01 9.36
C LEU A 66 11.22 -0.28 10.15
N SER A 67 12.44 -0.81 10.11
CA SER A 67 12.83 -1.96 10.93
C SER A 67 13.07 -1.54 12.38
N HIS A 68 12.53 -2.29 13.34
CA HIS A 68 12.89 -2.16 14.77
C HIS A 68 13.96 -3.17 15.21
N GLY A 69 14.67 -3.76 14.24
CA GLY A 69 15.77 -4.72 14.45
C GLY A 69 15.41 -6.16 14.12
N ALA A 70 16.43 -7.02 14.01
CA ALA A 70 16.27 -8.43 13.65
C ALA A 70 15.36 -9.20 14.63
N GLY A 71 14.38 -9.94 14.11
CA GLY A 71 13.43 -10.74 14.89
C GLY A 71 12.42 -9.92 15.72
N ARG A 72 12.32 -8.62 15.46
CA ARG A 72 11.43 -7.68 16.17
C ARG A 72 10.30 -7.22 15.24
N TRP A 73 9.78 -6.04 15.53
CA TRP A 73 8.67 -5.42 14.83
C TRP A 73 9.13 -4.58 13.64
N VAL A 74 8.18 -4.20 12.82
CA VAL A 74 8.32 -3.35 11.65
C VAL A 74 7.17 -2.36 11.66
N THR A 75 7.48 -1.07 11.51
CA THR A 75 6.44 -0.05 11.28
C THR A 75 6.28 0.20 9.80
N HIS A 76 5.05 0.14 9.31
CA HIS A 76 4.71 0.49 7.94
C HIS A 76 3.25 0.89 7.85
N ALA A 77 2.85 1.45 6.71
CA ALA A 77 1.47 1.79 6.42
C ALA A 77 0.93 0.90 5.30
N THR A 78 -0.23 0.28 5.50
CA THR A 78 -0.91 -0.47 4.45
C THR A 78 -2.42 -0.30 4.54
N MET A 79 -3.13 -0.77 3.53
CA MET A 79 -4.58 -0.91 3.50
C MET A 79 -4.92 -2.40 3.35
N LYS A 80 -5.98 -2.87 4.02
CA LYS A 80 -6.59 -4.17 3.75
C LYS A 80 -7.18 -4.16 2.35
N GLN A 81 -7.49 -5.34 1.81
CA GLN A 81 -8.29 -5.42 0.60
C GLN A 81 -9.66 -4.71 0.80
N PRO A 82 -10.02 -3.72 -0.03
CA PRO A 82 -11.28 -3.03 0.13
C PRO A 82 -12.47 -3.93 -0.12
N THR A 83 -13.51 -3.76 0.68
CA THR A 83 -14.76 -4.50 0.49
C THR A 83 -15.57 -3.91 -0.66
N GLU A 84 -16.28 -4.78 -1.36
CA GLU A 84 -17.32 -4.37 -2.29
C GLU A 84 -18.46 -3.67 -1.55
N ASN A 85 -19.07 -2.69 -2.20
CA ASN A 85 -20.22 -1.98 -1.67
C ASN A 85 -21.50 -2.86 -1.77
N SER A 86 -22.54 -2.47 -1.04
CA SER A 86 -23.82 -3.17 -1.05
C SER A 86 -24.71 -2.80 -2.25
N TRP A 87 -25.64 -3.68 -2.61
CA TRP A 87 -26.66 -3.38 -3.62
C TRP A 87 -27.62 -2.27 -3.15
N PRO A 88 -28.01 -1.31 -4.00
CA PRO A 88 -27.63 -1.15 -5.42
C PRO A 88 -26.38 -0.29 -5.66
N ALA A 89 -25.78 0.26 -4.61
CA ALA A 89 -24.67 1.22 -4.70
C ALA A 89 -23.43 0.63 -5.39
N VAL A 90 -23.21 -0.67 -5.30
CA VAL A 90 -22.11 -1.38 -5.98
C VAL A 90 -22.03 -1.13 -7.49
N CYS A 91 -23.16 -0.83 -8.16
CA CYS A 91 -23.15 -0.58 -9.59
C CYS A 91 -22.73 0.84 -10.00
N SER A 92 -22.66 1.77 -9.04
CA SER A 92 -22.20 3.15 -9.26
C SER A 92 -20.97 3.51 -8.43
N THR A 93 -20.73 2.81 -7.32
CA THR A 93 -19.62 3.04 -6.41
C THR A 93 -19.19 1.67 -5.89
N PRO A 94 -18.43 0.90 -6.69
CA PRO A 94 -18.21 -0.53 -6.45
C PRO A 94 -17.50 -0.85 -5.15
N ILE A 95 -16.61 0.03 -4.71
CA ILE A 95 -15.82 -0.16 -3.50
C ILE A 95 -16.50 0.60 -2.36
N THR A 96 -16.51 0.03 -1.15
CA THR A 96 -16.96 0.72 0.05
C THR A 96 -16.10 1.97 0.30
N PRO A 97 -16.64 3.20 0.26
CA PRO A 97 -15.83 4.43 0.33
C PRO A 97 -15.02 4.56 1.63
N SER A 98 -15.54 4.06 2.75
CA SER A 98 -14.84 4.11 4.04
C SER A 98 -13.57 3.27 4.07
N ASP A 99 -13.47 2.22 3.26
CA ASP A 99 -12.24 1.42 3.17
C ASP A 99 -11.14 2.21 2.44
N LEU A 100 -11.49 3.05 1.46
CA LEU A 100 -10.55 3.90 0.72
C LEU A 100 -10.18 5.19 1.46
N ILE A 101 -11.15 5.82 2.15
CA ILE A 101 -10.94 7.06 2.92
C ILE A 101 -10.26 6.76 4.26
N GLY A 102 -10.78 5.75 4.96
CA GLY A 102 -10.26 5.31 6.24
C GLY A 102 -9.01 4.46 6.10
N GLY A 103 -8.73 3.93 4.89
CA GLY A 103 -7.49 3.24 4.54
C GLY A 103 -7.01 2.27 5.60
N TYR A 104 -7.94 1.54 6.20
CA TYR A 104 -7.66 0.66 7.32
C TYR A 104 -6.82 -0.54 6.82
N PRO A 105 -5.82 -1.06 7.54
CA PRO A 105 -5.42 -0.62 8.86
C PRO A 105 -4.81 0.78 8.81
N GLY A 106 -3.84 1.07 7.95
CA GLY A 106 -3.09 2.32 7.94
C GLY A 106 -1.71 2.13 8.56
N LEU A 107 -1.20 3.11 9.29
CA LEU A 107 0.10 3.00 9.96
C LEU A 107 0.05 2.06 11.17
N GLU A 108 0.86 1.01 11.16
CA GLU A 108 0.87 -0.03 12.18
C GLU A 108 2.25 -0.62 12.43
N GLN A 109 2.33 -1.37 13.53
CA GLN A 109 3.45 -2.21 13.87
C GLN A 109 3.04 -3.67 13.78
N VAL A 110 3.76 -4.40 12.94
CA VAL A 110 3.60 -5.84 12.77
C VAL A 110 4.96 -6.51 12.92
N ASN A 111 4.97 -7.77 13.36
CA ASN A 111 6.21 -8.50 13.40
C ASN A 111 6.66 -8.94 11.99
N GLN A 112 7.90 -9.42 11.90
CA GLN A 112 8.51 -9.81 10.64
C GLN A 112 7.86 -11.03 9.97
N GLY A 113 7.22 -11.93 10.74
CA GLY A 113 6.36 -12.99 10.20
C GLY A 113 5.15 -12.43 9.47
N GLY A 114 4.52 -11.41 10.07
CA GLY A 114 3.52 -10.57 9.43
C GLY A 114 4.05 -9.99 8.12
N ILE A 115 5.13 -9.20 8.15
CA ILE A 115 5.69 -8.57 6.94
C ILE A 115 6.00 -9.58 5.83
N TYR A 116 6.59 -10.73 6.17
CA TYR A 116 6.82 -11.80 5.20
C TYR A 116 5.51 -12.24 4.54
N ARG A 117 4.45 -12.43 5.34
CA ARG A 117 3.14 -12.79 4.82
C ARG A 117 2.51 -11.68 3.95
N PHE A 118 2.65 -10.42 4.29
CA PHE A 118 2.16 -9.33 3.44
C PHE A 118 2.92 -9.25 2.12
N LEU A 119 4.24 -9.41 2.14
CA LEU A 119 5.07 -9.30 0.95
C LEU A 119 5.01 -10.54 0.05
N TYR A 120 4.69 -11.72 0.57
CA TYR A 120 4.77 -13.00 -0.17
C TYR A 120 3.54 -13.90 -0.02
N GLY A 121 2.50 -13.45 0.68
CA GLY A 121 1.23 -14.17 0.86
C GLY A 121 0.39 -14.24 -0.41
N SER A 122 -0.63 -15.11 -0.41
CA SER A 122 -1.47 -15.43 -1.57
C SER A 122 -2.12 -14.18 -2.19
N GLY A 123 -1.86 -13.94 -3.49
CA GLY A 123 -2.47 -12.84 -4.25
C GLY A 123 -1.68 -12.35 -5.47
N GLY A 124 -0.35 -12.58 -5.53
CA GLY A 124 0.43 -12.40 -6.77
C GLY A 124 1.82 -11.79 -6.59
N GLY A 125 2.82 -12.41 -7.23
CA GLY A 125 4.18 -11.92 -7.51
C GLY A 125 5.18 -11.90 -6.34
N GLY A 126 4.71 -11.41 -5.18
CA GLY A 126 5.56 -11.04 -4.07
C GLY A 126 6.52 -9.89 -4.40
N ALA A 127 7.31 -9.45 -3.41
CA ALA A 127 8.35 -8.45 -3.65
C ALA A 127 9.40 -9.00 -4.63
N THR A 128 9.53 -8.37 -5.80
CA THR A 128 10.57 -8.67 -6.81
C THR A 128 11.98 -8.29 -6.35
N ALA A 129 12.06 -7.32 -5.44
CA ALA A 129 13.27 -6.94 -4.73
C ALA A 129 12.91 -6.51 -3.31
N LEU A 130 13.78 -6.84 -2.34
CA LEU A 130 13.67 -6.42 -0.95
C LEU A 130 15.07 -6.06 -0.41
N THR A 131 15.30 -4.78 -0.16
CA THR A 131 16.59 -4.26 0.31
C THR A 131 16.41 -3.38 1.53
N TYR A 132 17.47 -3.13 2.27
CA TYR A 132 17.49 -2.14 3.34
C TYR A 132 18.69 -1.21 3.22
N GLN A 133 18.54 -0.02 3.81
CA GLN A 133 19.60 0.93 4.06
C GLN A 133 19.58 1.36 5.52
N VAL A 134 20.77 1.53 6.07
CA VAL A 134 20.99 2.00 7.45
C VAL A 134 21.61 3.38 7.44
N GLY A 135 22.59 3.59 6.57
CA GLY A 135 23.33 4.85 6.46
C GLY A 135 24.17 5.08 7.71
N ASP A 136 23.81 6.07 8.53
CA ASP A 136 24.39 6.22 9.87
C ASP A 136 23.67 5.30 10.87
N PRO A 137 24.29 4.21 11.36
CA PRO A 137 23.60 3.24 12.21
C PRO A 137 23.14 3.79 13.55
N LYS A 138 23.84 4.79 14.09
CA LYS A 138 23.45 5.39 15.38
C LYS A 138 22.23 6.28 15.20
N ARG A 139 22.22 7.12 14.16
CA ARG A 139 21.08 7.99 13.85
C ARG A 139 19.87 7.19 13.40
N ALA A 140 20.07 6.16 12.58
CA ALA A 140 19.01 5.25 12.18
C ALA A 140 18.37 4.58 13.41
N ALA A 141 19.18 3.99 14.29
CA ALA A 141 18.67 3.37 15.51
C ALA A 141 17.90 4.37 16.40
N SER A 142 18.36 5.63 16.48
CA SER A 142 17.63 6.70 17.18
C SER A 142 16.23 6.90 16.59
N ILE A 143 16.09 6.97 15.26
CA ILE A 143 14.77 7.06 14.60
C ILE A 143 13.88 5.86 14.99
N GLY A 144 14.41 4.64 14.91
CA GLY A 144 13.69 3.42 15.29
C GLY A 144 13.19 3.46 16.73
N ASP A 145 14.09 3.78 17.66
CA ASP A 145 13.80 3.87 19.08
C ASP A 145 12.84 5.02 19.40
N HIS A 146 12.96 6.17 18.73
CA HIS A 146 12.06 7.30 18.91
C HIS A 146 10.63 6.93 18.52
N ILE A 147 10.46 6.33 17.33
CA ILE A 147 9.15 5.81 16.93
C ILE A 147 8.66 4.84 17.99
N TRP A 148 9.45 3.84 18.37
CA TRP A 148 9.00 2.78 19.27
C TRP A 148 8.64 3.26 20.69
N TYR A 149 9.47 4.12 21.29
CA TYR A 149 9.39 4.44 22.72
C TYR A 149 8.82 5.83 23.02
N THR A 150 8.76 6.73 22.04
CA THR A 150 8.37 8.15 22.26
C THR A 150 7.04 8.49 21.60
N VAL A 151 6.76 7.96 20.40
CA VAL A 151 5.48 8.20 19.72
C VAL A 151 4.37 7.47 20.48
N PRO A 152 3.22 8.10 20.78
CA PRO A 152 2.11 7.40 21.42
C PRO A 152 1.46 6.36 20.50
N TYR A 153 0.76 5.38 21.08
CA TYR A 153 0.15 4.27 20.34
C TYR A 153 -1.31 4.03 20.75
N TYR A 154 -2.12 3.61 19.78
CA TYR A 154 -3.33 2.85 20.05
C TYR A 154 -3.02 1.36 20.00
N THR A 155 -3.70 0.59 20.86
CA THR A 155 -3.76 -0.86 20.75
C THR A 155 -5.10 -1.23 20.17
N ASP A 156 -5.08 -1.73 18.94
CA ASP A 156 -6.26 -2.27 18.27
C ASP A 156 -6.21 -3.81 18.36
N ARG A 157 -7.37 -4.46 18.27
CA ARG A 157 -7.46 -5.93 18.20
C ARG A 157 -7.62 -6.35 16.76
N SER A 158 -6.89 -7.39 16.33
CA SER A 158 -7.08 -7.97 15.00
C SER A 158 -8.54 -8.37 14.81
N ILE A 159 -9.09 -8.06 13.64
CA ILE A 159 -10.46 -8.43 13.27
C ILE A 159 -10.56 -9.91 12.87
N VAL A 160 -9.43 -10.55 12.57
CA VAL A 160 -9.35 -11.97 12.22
C VAL A 160 -8.96 -12.83 13.41
N ASP A 161 -8.07 -12.35 14.27
CA ASP A 161 -7.77 -12.97 15.56
C ASP A 161 -8.03 -11.97 16.70
N GLY A 162 -9.23 -12.00 17.28
CA GLY A 162 -9.62 -11.10 18.37
C GLY A 162 -8.78 -11.22 19.66
N GLY A 163 -7.88 -12.22 19.75
CA GLY A 163 -6.89 -12.37 20.81
C GLY A 163 -5.56 -11.67 20.52
N ALA A 164 -5.30 -11.27 19.27
CA ALA A 164 -4.09 -10.57 18.86
C ALA A 164 -4.24 -9.05 18.93
N GLU A 165 -3.24 -8.40 19.51
CA GLU A 165 -3.16 -6.94 19.62
C GLU A 165 -2.18 -6.38 18.58
N ILE A 166 -2.52 -5.23 18.01
CA ILE A 166 -1.73 -4.55 16.99
C ILE A 166 -1.53 -3.09 17.43
N ALA A 167 -0.26 -2.70 17.51
CA ALA A 167 0.12 -1.36 17.90
C ALA A 167 0.08 -0.39 16.71
N ARG A 168 -0.51 0.78 16.92
CA ARG A 168 -0.86 1.75 15.89
C ARG A 168 -0.31 3.12 16.28
N PRO A 169 0.79 3.61 15.67
CA PRO A 169 1.32 4.92 16.02
C PRO A 169 0.24 6.01 15.91
N GLN A 170 0.17 6.86 16.92
CA GLN A 170 -0.70 8.01 16.97
C GLN A 170 0.07 9.24 16.48
N ILE A 171 -0.38 9.81 15.36
CA ILE A 171 0.17 11.05 14.83
C ILE A 171 -0.97 12.06 14.74
N ARG A 172 -0.69 13.31 15.13
CA ARG A 172 -1.68 14.40 15.23
C ARG A 172 -2.90 14.05 16.11
N GLY A 173 -2.65 13.30 17.18
CA GLY A 173 -3.68 12.95 18.15
C GLY A 173 -4.67 11.87 17.70
N GLY A 174 -4.47 11.22 16.55
CA GLY A 174 -5.38 10.16 16.06
C GLY A 174 -4.67 8.97 15.41
N ARG A 175 -5.45 7.93 15.11
CA ARG A 175 -5.02 6.82 14.24
C ARG A 175 -4.71 7.39 12.85
N VAL A 176 -3.65 6.88 12.24
CA VAL A 176 -3.20 7.30 10.91
C VAL A 176 -3.70 6.31 9.86
N PRO A 177 -4.68 6.68 9.02
CA PRO A 177 -5.15 5.82 7.94
C PRO A 177 -4.12 5.76 6.80
N TYR A 178 -4.18 4.69 5.99
CA TYR A 178 -3.53 4.71 4.68
C TYR A 178 -4.30 5.68 3.78
N SER A 179 -3.64 6.48 2.94
CA SER A 179 -4.36 7.40 2.07
C SER A 179 -3.71 7.49 0.71
N PHE A 180 -4.42 7.04 -0.32
CA PHE A 180 -3.98 7.17 -1.72
C PHE A 180 -3.69 8.62 -2.10
N TYR A 181 -4.38 9.57 -1.49
CA TYR A 181 -4.20 11.00 -1.74
C TYR A 181 -2.77 11.47 -1.44
N GLN A 182 -2.03 10.78 -0.56
CA GLN A 182 -0.64 11.10 -0.26
C GLN A 182 0.33 10.91 -1.45
N TYR A 183 -0.06 10.13 -2.46
CA TYR A 183 0.68 10.06 -3.72
C TYR A 183 0.51 11.32 -4.58
N ARG A 184 -0.55 12.11 -4.35
CA ARG A 184 -0.81 13.39 -5.02
C ARG A 184 -0.29 14.57 -4.21
N THR A 185 -0.55 14.61 -2.91
CA THR A 185 -0.02 15.66 -2.03
C THR A 185 0.23 15.12 -0.62
N THR A 186 1.44 15.31 -0.12
CA THR A 186 1.82 14.91 1.24
C THR A 186 1.35 15.89 2.30
N GLU A 187 1.19 17.17 1.94
CA GLU A 187 0.77 18.22 2.87
C GLU A 187 1.70 18.27 4.10
N GLY A 188 1.15 18.38 5.31
CA GLY A 188 1.92 18.37 6.56
C GLY A 188 2.36 17.00 7.06
N THR A 189 2.08 15.90 6.34
CA THR A 189 2.43 14.56 6.84
C THR A 189 3.91 14.31 7.08
N PRO A 190 4.87 14.82 6.28
CA PRO A 190 6.29 14.55 6.50
C PRO A 190 6.84 15.19 7.77
N THR A 191 6.12 16.14 8.37
CA THR A 191 6.52 16.85 9.60
C THR A 191 5.54 16.63 10.75
N GLY A 192 4.46 15.88 10.53
CA GLY A 192 3.39 15.73 11.51
C GLY A 192 2.53 16.98 11.71
N GLU A 193 2.69 18.00 10.86
CA GLU A 193 1.83 19.18 10.84
C GLU A 193 0.41 18.81 10.36
N PRO A 194 -0.62 19.59 10.74
CA PRO A 194 -2.00 19.34 10.32
C PRO A 194 -2.11 19.08 8.81
N ALA A 195 -2.79 17.98 8.48
CA ALA A 195 -3.17 17.61 7.12
C ALA A 195 -4.66 17.27 7.13
N TRP A 196 -5.39 17.56 6.07
CA TRP A 196 -6.85 17.52 6.13
C TRP A 196 -7.41 16.09 6.25
N ASN A 197 -6.70 15.06 5.75
CA ASN A 197 -7.17 13.67 5.80
C ASN A 197 -6.42 12.77 6.80
N ASN A 198 -5.52 13.33 7.61
CA ASN A 198 -4.62 12.65 8.56
C ASN A 198 -3.85 11.42 8.02
N GLY A 199 -3.96 11.08 6.73
CA GLY A 199 -3.48 9.81 6.20
C GLY A 199 -2.00 9.84 5.86
N MET A 200 -1.36 8.67 5.84
CA MET A 200 0.03 8.52 5.46
C MET A 200 0.25 7.29 4.60
N VAL A 201 1.22 7.39 3.70
CA VAL A 201 1.85 6.23 3.05
C VAL A 201 3.21 6.01 3.68
N CYS A 202 3.78 4.84 3.44
CA CYS A 202 5.06 4.40 4.03
C CYS A 202 6.22 5.39 3.90
N SER A 203 6.38 6.00 2.74
CA SER A 203 7.46 6.97 2.48
C SER A 203 7.26 8.27 3.26
N SER A 204 6.02 8.80 3.30
CA SER A 204 5.67 9.95 4.14
C SER A 204 5.85 9.64 5.64
N PHE A 205 5.57 8.41 6.06
CA PHE A 205 5.85 7.97 7.43
C PHE A 205 7.36 7.97 7.74
N LEU A 206 8.21 7.45 6.85
CA LEU A 206 9.66 7.50 7.07
C LEU A 206 10.17 8.95 7.12
N ALA A 207 9.59 9.85 6.32
CA ALA A 207 9.87 11.27 6.41
C ALA A 207 9.46 11.89 7.76
N TYR A 208 8.26 11.54 8.24
CA TYR A 208 7.82 11.90 9.59
C TYR A 208 8.77 11.37 10.68
N ALA A 209 9.16 10.10 10.61
CA ALA A 209 10.05 9.48 11.60
C ALA A 209 11.41 10.18 11.64
N HIS A 210 11.95 10.53 10.46
CA HIS A 210 13.17 11.31 10.34
C HIS A 210 13.03 12.70 10.98
N TYR A 211 11.92 13.40 10.75
CA TYR A 211 11.67 14.70 11.34
C TYR A 211 11.43 14.64 12.87
N ALA A 212 10.62 13.69 13.33
CA ALA A 212 10.22 13.54 14.72
C ALA A 212 11.41 13.26 15.66
N ASP A 213 12.39 12.47 15.18
CA ASP A 213 13.66 12.22 15.89
C ASP A 213 14.68 13.38 15.75
N GLY A 214 14.32 14.47 15.06
CA GLY A 214 15.17 15.65 14.93
C GLY A 214 16.25 15.56 13.85
N GLN A 215 16.13 14.64 12.89
CA GLN A 215 17.12 14.44 11.82
C GLN A 215 16.98 15.43 10.66
N GLY A 216 15.93 16.28 10.69
CA GLY A 216 15.63 17.28 9.68
C GLY A 216 14.47 16.90 8.76
N VAL A 217 14.00 17.85 7.97
CA VAL A 217 12.85 17.67 7.07
C VAL A 217 13.29 16.99 5.78
N ILE A 218 12.53 15.97 5.37
CA ILE A 218 12.58 15.38 4.03
C ILE A 218 11.48 16.07 3.18
N PRO A 219 11.80 17.12 2.38
CA PRO A 219 10.81 17.80 1.56
C PRO A 219 10.20 16.86 0.50
N PRO A 220 8.91 17.05 0.13
CA PRO A 220 8.32 16.38 -1.02
C PRO A 220 9.01 16.80 -2.34
N TYR A 221 8.79 16.00 -3.36
CA TYR A 221 9.15 16.32 -4.74
C TYR A 221 7.91 16.75 -5.53
N THR A 222 8.03 17.81 -6.31
CA THR A 222 7.00 18.26 -7.24
C THR A 222 7.17 17.53 -8.57
N TYR A 223 6.33 16.53 -8.82
CA TYR A 223 6.19 15.89 -10.12
C TYR A 223 5.39 16.80 -11.04
N ASN A 224 5.93 17.07 -12.23
CA ASN A 224 5.26 17.90 -13.22
C ASN A 224 3.95 17.27 -13.72
N HIS A 225 3.12 18.09 -14.37
CA HIS A 225 1.83 17.68 -14.88
C HIS A 225 1.88 16.41 -15.76
N ALA A 226 2.88 16.27 -16.64
CA ALA A 226 3.01 15.09 -17.50
C ALA A 226 3.20 13.79 -16.69
N LYS A 227 3.98 13.85 -15.61
CA LYS A 227 4.17 12.72 -14.69
C LYS A 227 2.91 12.43 -13.90
N LEU A 228 2.22 13.45 -13.39
CA LEU A 228 0.92 13.31 -12.74
C LEU A 228 -0.10 12.63 -13.68
N ALA A 229 -0.20 13.10 -14.92
CA ALA A 229 -1.16 12.57 -15.87
C ALA A 229 -0.86 11.10 -16.23
N SER A 230 0.42 10.77 -16.36
CA SER A 230 0.88 9.38 -16.58
C SER A 230 0.53 8.48 -15.39
N ALA A 231 0.77 8.95 -14.16
CA ALA A 231 0.43 8.24 -12.94
C ALA A 231 -1.08 7.98 -12.82
N ALA A 232 -1.91 8.99 -13.09
CA ALA A 232 -3.36 8.86 -13.00
C ALA A 232 -3.91 7.85 -14.02
N ASN A 233 -3.41 7.88 -15.26
CA ASN A 233 -3.78 6.89 -16.28
C ASN A 233 -3.30 5.48 -15.90
N ALA A 234 -2.08 5.35 -15.36
CA ALA A 234 -1.50 4.08 -14.92
C ALA A 234 -2.32 3.45 -13.77
N LEU A 235 -2.70 4.25 -12.77
CA LEU A 235 -3.56 3.78 -11.67
C LEU A 235 -4.90 3.26 -12.19
N HIS A 236 -5.59 4.07 -12.99
CA HIS A 236 -6.89 3.70 -13.54
C HIS A 236 -6.77 2.41 -14.38
N ALA A 237 -5.77 2.32 -15.25
CA ALA A 237 -5.55 1.13 -16.07
C ALA A 237 -5.23 -0.12 -15.23
N GLY A 238 -4.38 0.02 -14.21
CA GLY A 238 -3.99 -1.06 -13.30
C GLY A 238 -5.18 -1.60 -12.50
N VAL A 239 -5.95 -0.72 -11.85
CA VAL A 239 -7.14 -1.13 -11.09
C VAL A 239 -8.17 -1.81 -12.00
N ARG A 240 -8.42 -1.24 -13.19
CA ARG A 240 -9.36 -1.83 -14.15
C ARG A 240 -8.89 -3.22 -14.60
N GLY A 241 -7.60 -3.35 -14.92
CA GLY A 241 -6.99 -4.60 -15.39
C GLY A 241 -7.01 -5.69 -14.33
N ASP A 242 -6.65 -5.37 -13.08
CA ASP A 242 -6.68 -6.29 -11.95
C ASP A 242 -8.11 -6.81 -11.71
N CYS A 243 -9.10 -5.91 -11.73
CA CYS A 243 -10.51 -6.26 -11.61
C CYS A 243 -11.01 -7.14 -12.78
N GLU A 244 -10.74 -6.76 -14.03
CA GLU A 244 -11.18 -7.49 -15.23
C GLU A 244 -10.59 -8.91 -15.30
N GLN A 245 -9.39 -9.12 -14.76
CA GLN A 245 -8.71 -10.40 -14.75
C GLN A 245 -8.97 -11.22 -13.48
N SER A 246 -9.66 -10.65 -12.51
CA SER A 246 -9.82 -11.21 -11.16
C SER A 246 -8.48 -11.59 -10.52
N LEU A 247 -7.49 -10.71 -10.67
CA LEU A 247 -6.12 -10.89 -10.16
C LEU A 247 -5.76 -9.80 -9.15
N GLY A 248 -4.83 -10.12 -8.26
CA GLY A 248 -4.22 -9.15 -7.36
C GLY A 248 -5.20 -8.56 -6.35
N PHE A 249 -4.85 -7.36 -5.86
CA PHE A 249 -5.53 -6.68 -4.76
C PHE A 249 -6.97 -6.25 -5.10
N TRP A 250 -7.31 -6.13 -6.37
CA TRP A 250 -8.64 -5.70 -6.84
C TRP A 250 -9.44 -6.83 -7.49
N GLY A 251 -8.92 -8.06 -7.46
CA GLY A 251 -9.47 -9.18 -8.22
C GLY A 251 -10.84 -9.67 -7.76
N GLU A 252 -11.24 -9.35 -6.53
CA GLU A 252 -12.56 -9.72 -6.01
C GLU A 252 -13.67 -8.72 -6.37
N LEU A 253 -13.32 -7.56 -6.95
CA LEU A 253 -14.31 -6.56 -7.36
C LEU A 253 -15.16 -7.05 -8.56
N GLY A 254 -16.46 -6.85 -8.46
CA GLY A 254 -17.44 -7.31 -9.44
C GLY A 254 -17.71 -8.81 -9.44
N THR A 255 -17.20 -9.56 -8.45
CA THR A 255 -17.40 -11.02 -8.40
C THR A 255 -18.75 -11.42 -7.80
N SER A 256 -19.36 -10.55 -6.99
CA SER A 256 -20.60 -10.87 -6.27
C SER A 256 -21.88 -10.55 -7.06
N ILE A 257 -21.88 -9.56 -7.96
CA ILE A 257 -23.09 -8.99 -8.58
C ILE A 257 -22.85 -8.56 -10.02
N VAL A 258 -23.83 -8.84 -10.91
CA VAL A 258 -23.84 -8.35 -12.29
C VAL A 258 -24.51 -6.97 -12.37
N CYS A 259 -23.76 -5.96 -12.79
CA CYS A 259 -24.26 -4.62 -13.09
C CYS A 259 -24.42 -4.41 -14.60
N PHE A 260 -25.30 -3.49 -15.02
CA PHE A 260 -25.44 -3.11 -16.43
C PHE A 260 -24.27 -2.22 -16.93
N ALA A 261 -23.55 -1.58 -16.01
CA ALA A 261 -22.33 -0.81 -16.26
C ALA A 261 -21.07 -1.65 -15.99
N SER A 262 -19.94 -1.23 -16.56
CA SER A 262 -18.65 -1.89 -16.35
C SER A 262 -18.13 -1.63 -14.93
N ILE A 263 -18.44 -2.51 -13.98
CA ILE A 263 -18.04 -2.42 -12.57
C ILE A 263 -16.53 -2.14 -12.38
N CYS A 264 -15.66 -2.76 -13.17
CA CYS A 264 -14.22 -2.52 -13.11
C CYS A 264 -13.80 -1.11 -13.57
N THR A 265 -14.54 -0.50 -14.50
CA THR A 265 -14.29 0.89 -14.92
C THR A 265 -14.73 1.84 -13.79
N GLU A 266 -15.91 1.60 -13.21
CA GLU A 266 -16.41 2.41 -12.10
C GLU A 266 -15.48 2.32 -10.86
N ALA A 267 -14.92 1.13 -10.60
CA ALA A 267 -13.94 0.92 -9.53
C ALA A 267 -12.64 1.68 -9.80
N ALA A 268 -12.12 1.60 -11.03
CA ALA A 268 -10.93 2.33 -11.45
C ALA A 268 -11.12 3.85 -11.35
N ASP A 269 -12.27 4.36 -11.80
CA ASP A 269 -12.61 5.77 -11.65
C ASP A 269 -12.71 6.17 -10.17
N GLN A 270 -13.31 5.33 -9.32
CA GLN A 270 -13.43 5.59 -7.88
C GLN A 270 -12.06 5.67 -7.18
N VAL A 271 -11.16 4.73 -7.45
CA VAL A 271 -9.80 4.73 -6.88
C VAL A 271 -8.99 5.91 -7.41
N ALA A 272 -9.11 6.23 -8.70
CA ALA A 272 -8.46 7.39 -9.29
C ALA A 272 -8.97 8.72 -8.69
N ASN A 273 -10.28 8.84 -8.45
CA ASN A 273 -10.88 10.00 -7.76
C ASN A 273 -10.37 10.12 -6.31
N CYS A 274 -10.17 8.99 -5.64
CA CYS A 274 -9.62 8.95 -4.30
C CYS A 274 -8.16 9.45 -4.26
N MET A 275 -7.32 9.04 -5.22
CA MET A 275 -5.95 9.55 -5.31
C MET A 275 -5.90 11.02 -5.75
N ALA A 276 -6.69 11.41 -6.74
CA ALA A 276 -6.63 12.73 -7.37
C ALA A 276 -7.24 13.84 -6.50
N SER A 277 -8.33 13.56 -5.80
CA SER A 277 -9.08 14.56 -5.02
C SER A 277 -9.62 14.03 -3.69
N HIS A 278 -9.28 12.79 -3.30
CA HIS A 278 -9.80 12.12 -2.09
C HIS A 278 -11.33 12.09 -2.04
N ARG A 279 -11.94 12.05 -3.23
CA ARG A 279 -13.35 11.79 -3.42
C ARG A 279 -13.51 10.31 -3.74
N CYS A 280 -13.53 9.49 -2.69
CA CYS A 280 -13.60 8.04 -2.83
C CYS A 280 -15.06 7.53 -2.80
N ASP A 281 -16.04 8.42 -2.76
CA ASP A 281 -17.49 8.17 -2.69
C ASP A 281 -18.18 8.19 -4.05
N THR A 282 -17.43 8.36 -5.15
CA THR A 282 -17.97 8.50 -6.50
C THR A 282 -17.04 7.89 -7.54
N SER A 283 -17.63 7.27 -8.56
CA SER A 283 -16.95 6.80 -9.77
C SER A 283 -17.00 7.80 -10.93
N SER A 284 -17.42 9.05 -10.70
CA SER A 284 -17.48 10.04 -11.78
C SER A 284 -16.08 10.32 -12.33
N SER A 285 -15.79 9.85 -13.54
CA SER A 285 -14.48 10.04 -14.18
C SER A 285 -14.09 11.51 -14.38
N SER A 286 -15.04 12.44 -14.33
CA SER A 286 -14.80 13.88 -14.49
C SER A 286 -13.87 14.48 -13.43
N LEU A 287 -13.82 13.91 -12.21
CA LEU A 287 -13.00 14.45 -11.13
C LEU A 287 -11.52 14.16 -11.35
N TRP A 288 -11.13 12.89 -11.44
CA TRP A 288 -9.72 12.55 -11.68
C TRP A 288 -9.25 13.01 -13.05
N ARG A 289 -10.09 12.96 -14.09
CA ARG A 289 -9.75 13.52 -15.42
C ARG A 289 -9.62 15.03 -15.38
N GLY A 290 -10.45 15.73 -14.61
CA GLY A 290 -10.30 17.16 -14.40
C GLY A 290 -8.93 17.52 -13.81
N VAL A 291 -8.46 16.74 -12.82
CA VAL A 291 -7.10 16.91 -12.28
C VAL A 291 -6.03 16.54 -13.30
N ARG A 292 -6.22 15.43 -14.04
CA ARG A 292 -5.29 14.94 -15.08
C ARG A 292 -5.15 15.89 -16.26
N ASP A 293 -6.23 16.56 -16.66
CA ASP A 293 -6.31 17.35 -17.89
C ASP A 293 -6.05 18.85 -17.65
N ASP A 294 -6.07 19.30 -16.40
CA ASP A 294 -5.71 20.68 -16.03
C ASP A 294 -4.17 20.84 -16.00
N PRO A 295 -3.57 21.57 -16.96
CA PRO A 295 -2.11 21.69 -17.08
C PRO A 295 -1.46 22.44 -15.91
N SER A 296 -2.24 23.10 -15.06
CA SER A 296 -1.74 23.78 -13.86
C SER A 296 -1.54 22.84 -12.66
N THR A 297 -2.03 21.60 -12.75
CA THR A 297 -1.92 20.63 -11.65
C THR A 297 -0.55 19.95 -11.62
N VAL A 298 -0.07 19.75 -10.39
CA VAL A 298 1.15 19.00 -10.09
C VAL A 298 0.90 18.04 -8.93
N ALA A 299 1.79 17.08 -8.73
CA ALA A 299 1.79 16.22 -7.55
C ALA A 299 3.01 16.55 -6.68
N GLU A 300 2.80 16.69 -5.38
CA GLU A 300 3.87 16.95 -4.39
C GLU A 300 3.94 15.79 -3.41
N SER A 301 4.84 14.84 -3.66
CA SER A 301 4.89 13.61 -2.88
C SER A 301 6.31 13.12 -2.59
N ILE A 302 6.42 12.17 -1.66
CA ILE A 302 7.67 11.53 -1.26
C ILE A 302 7.60 10.08 -1.70
N SER A 303 8.48 9.66 -2.61
CA SER A 303 8.60 8.26 -3.02
C SER A 303 9.53 7.48 -2.08
N PRO A 304 9.45 6.14 -2.04
CA PRO A 304 10.47 5.31 -1.40
C PRO A 304 11.88 5.56 -1.95
N ASP A 305 11.99 5.80 -3.26
CA ASP A 305 13.27 6.10 -3.92
C ASP A 305 13.90 7.40 -3.42
N ARG A 306 13.08 8.41 -3.13
CA ARG A 306 13.52 9.68 -2.54
C ARG A 306 14.02 9.51 -1.11
N ILE A 307 13.39 8.64 -0.31
CA ILE A 307 13.88 8.32 1.05
C ILE A 307 15.26 7.67 0.99
N GLY A 308 15.47 6.74 0.06
CA GLY A 308 16.71 5.96 -0.02
C GLY A 308 17.85 6.57 -0.83
N GLY A 309 17.67 7.75 -1.42
CA GLY A 309 18.76 8.41 -2.15
C GLY A 309 18.87 8.01 -3.63
N TRP A 310 17.85 7.38 -4.22
CA TRP A 310 17.89 6.86 -5.60
C TRP A 310 17.04 7.61 -6.60
N SER A 311 16.15 8.47 -6.12
CA SER A 311 15.25 9.23 -6.99
C SER A 311 16.07 10.00 -8.01
N GLY A 312 15.68 10.03 -9.29
CA GLY A 312 16.37 10.81 -10.33
C GLY A 312 16.29 12.34 -10.15
N HIS A 313 15.83 12.81 -8.99
CA HIS A 313 15.51 14.18 -8.68
C HIS A 313 16.62 14.84 -7.82
N ALA A 314 16.85 16.14 -8.00
CA ALA A 314 18.01 16.85 -7.44
C ALA A 314 18.16 16.76 -5.91
N TRP A 315 17.05 16.60 -5.19
CA TRP A 315 17.03 16.30 -3.75
C TRP A 315 16.73 14.82 -3.57
N GLY A 316 17.56 14.11 -2.81
CA GLY A 316 17.46 12.64 -2.67
C GLY A 316 18.25 11.85 -3.71
N THR A 317 19.19 12.47 -4.45
CA THR A 317 20.27 11.77 -5.20
C THR A 317 21.62 11.85 -4.48
N GLN A 318 21.70 12.66 -3.43
CA GLN A 318 22.94 12.99 -2.74
C GLN A 318 23.10 12.09 -1.51
N ALA A 319 24.28 11.50 -1.35
CA ALA A 319 24.61 10.76 -0.14
C ALA A 319 24.42 11.66 1.10
N GLY A 320 23.61 11.20 2.05
CA GLY A 320 23.31 11.94 3.28
C GLY A 320 22.16 12.95 3.17
N ALA A 321 21.42 12.99 2.04
CA ALA A 321 20.17 13.76 1.94
C ALA A 321 19.12 13.31 2.98
N THR A 322 19.16 12.02 3.33
CA THR A 322 18.47 11.39 4.46
C THR A 322 19.47 10.59 5.27
N VAL A 323 19.13 10.25 6.52
CA VAL A 323 19.95 9.31 7.34
C VAL A 323 20.29 8.03 6.59
N TRP A 324 19.36 7.49 5.78
CA TRP A 324 19.53 6.22 5.07
C TRP A 324 20.30 6.34 3.74
N SER A 325 20.15 7.47 3.03
CA SER A 325 20.73 7.68 1.68
C SER A 325 22.27 7.70 1.63
N ALA A 326 22.95 7.70 2.78
CA ALA A 326 24.41 7.57 2.85
C ALA A 326 24.89 6.11 2.65
N ASP A 327 23.97 5.14 2.61
CA ASP A 327 24.27 3.72 2.49
C ASP A 327 24.10 3.18 1.07
N ILE A 328 24.73 2.04 0.82
CA ILE A 328 24.38 1.18 -0.31
C ILE A 328 23.19 0.29 0.03
N ASN A 329 22.57 -0.31 -0.99
CA ASN A 329 21.52 -1.31 -0.78
C ASN A 329 22.13 -2.60 -0.21
N HIS A 330 21.57 -3.06 0.90
CA HIS A 330 21.83 -4.39 1.45
C HIS A 330 20.64 -5.29 1.18
N ASN A 331 20.86 -6.53 0.76
CA ASN A 331 19.77 -7.47 0.56
C ASN A 331 19.16 -7.87 1.91
N VAL A 332 17.84 -7.83 1.99
CA VAL A 332 17.14 -8.44 3.13
C VAL A 332 17.28 -9.95 3.04
N GLN A 333 17.85 -10.53 4.08
CA GLN A 333 17.94 -11.97 4.26
C GLN A 333 17.00 -12.38 5.37
N TRP A 334 16.01 -13.21 5.02
CA TRP A 334 15.16 -13.86 5.99
C TRP A 334 15.96 -14.96 6.70
N SER A 335 15.78 -15.05 8.00
CA SER A 335 16.39 -16.02 8.89
C SER A 335 15.29 -16.68 9.71
N SER A 336 15.47 -17.96 10.02
CA SER A 336 14.45 -18.82 10.64
C SER A 336 14.74 -19.19 12.11
N PRO A 337 15.09 -18.28 13.03
CA PRO A 337 15.06 -18.65 14.45
C PRO A 337 13.61 -18.59 14.95
N GLY A 338 12.85 -19.67 14.73
CA GLY A 338 11.51 -19.88 15.30
C GLY A 338 10.34 -19.27 14.50
N ASN A 339 9.12 -19.75 14.78
CA ASN A 339 7.88 -19.26 14.17
C ASN A 339 7.47 -17.95 14.85
N VAL A 340 7.25 -16.89 14.07
CA VAL A 340 6.66 -15.64 14.56
C VAL A 340 5.26 -15.50 13.97
N TYR A 341 4.29 -15.28 14.86
CA TYR A 341 2.89 -15.14 14.50
C TYR A 341 2.55 -13.66 14.31
N GLY A 342 2.18 -13.27 13.09
CA GLY A 342 1.68 -11.94 12.79
C GLY A 342 0.24 -11.99 12.32
N CYS A 343 -0.60 -11.19 12.96
CA CYS A 343 -1.93 -10.89 12.46
C CYS A 343 -1.88 -9.59 11.68
N TRP A 344 -2.25 -9.70 10.42
CA TRP A 344 -2.92 -8.69 9.65
C TRP A 344 -4.40 -8.69 10.03
N TYR A 345 -5.09 -7.65 9.59
CA TYR A 345 -6.51 -7.50 9.80
C TYR A 345 -7.27 -8.24 8.71
#